data_AF-A0A356N6I1-F1
#
_entry.id   AF-A0A356N6I1-F1
#
_cell.length_a   1.000
_cell.length_b   1.000
_cell.length_c   1.000
_cell.angle_alpha   90.00
_cell.angle_beta   90.00
_cell.angle_gamma   90.00
#
_symmetry.space_group_name_H-M   'P 1'
#
loop_
_entity.id
_entity.type
_entity.pdbx_description
1 polymer ?
#
loop_
_entity_poly.entity_id
_entity_poly.type
_entity_poly.pdbx_seq_one_letter_code
_entity_poly.pdbx_strand_id
1 'polypeptide(L)'
;MKKAFKKIKKSINIPTPAVVTFGILLLGTSFYSGFAWNKLKSTRGTSPTANSTTITFAAQKSQKPELKFFVMSFCPYGNQIEDVLRPVFDLIKDKADITPHYIFEKIENLDTYCKTRSGDPTQCALYV
;
A
#
# COMPACT_ATOMS: atom_id res chain seq x y z
N MET A 1 10.26 15.22 -52.79
CA MET A 1 11.17 14.08 -52.58
C MET A 1 10.43 13.01 -51.76
N LYS A 2 10.27 11.80 -52.30
CA LYS A 2 9.49 10.70 -51.71
C LYS A 2 10.32 10.00 -50.61
N LYS A 3 9.85 10.00 -49.35
CA LYS A 3 10.44 9.20 -48.27
C LYS A 3 9.81 7.80 -48.28
N ALA A 4 10.64 6.78 -48.43
CA ALA A 4 10.25 5.37 -48.57
C ALA A 4 9.87 4.77 -47.20
N PHE A 5 8.69 4.16 -47.12
CA PHE A 5 8.24 3.35 -45.99
C PHE A 5 9.06 2.06 -45.90
N LYS A 6 9.73 1.84 -44.76
CA LYS A 6 10.52 0.65 -44.45
C LYS A 6 9.58 -0.52 -44.13
N LYS A 7 9.51 -1.52 -45.03
CA LYS A 7 8.69 -2.73 -44.84
C LYS A 7 9.20 -3.54 -43.64
N ILE A 8 8.31 -3.80 -42.67
CA ILE A 8 8.55 -4.72 -41.56
C ILE A 8 8.43 -6.14 -42.12
N LYS A 9 9.51 -6.94 -42.04
CA LYS A 9 9.49 -8.35 -42.45
C LYS A 9 8.63 -9.15 -41.47
N LYS A 10 7.53 -9.70 -41.97
CA LYS A 10 6.58 -10.56 -41.27
C LYS A 10 6.99 -12.03 -41.40
N SER A 11 8.08 -12.43 -40.75
CA SER A 11 8.35 -13.78 -40.21
C SER A 11 9.82 -13.90 -39.80
N ILE A 12 10.04 -14.34 -38.56
CA ILE A 12 11.36 -14.72 -38.04
C ILE A 12 11.40 -16.23 -38.07
N ASN A 13 12.27 -16.81 -38.90
CA ASN A 13 12.59 -18.23 -38.85
C ASN A 13 13.44 -18.47 -37.61
N ILE A 14 12.81 -18.89 -36.52
CA ILE A 14 13.50 -19.21 -35.28
C ILE A 14 14.24 -20.54 -35.52
N PRO A 15 15.56 -20.60 -35.33
CA PRO A 15 16.28 -21.85 -35.48
C PRO A 15 15.75 -22.86 -34.45
N THR A 16 15.39 -24.05 -34.92
CA THR A 16 14.94 -25.17 -34.09
C THR A 16 15.79 -25.40 -32.82
N PRO A 17 17.14 -25.29 -32.82
CA PRO A 17 17.91 -25.43 -31.59
C PRO A 17 17.64 -24.33 -30.55
N ALA A 18 17.26 -23.11 -30.96
CA ALA A 18 16.96 -22.03 -30.01
C ALA A 18 15.63 -22.25 -29.28
N VAL A 19 14.63 -22.83 -29.96
CA VAL A 19 13.34 -23.17 -29.33
C VAL A 19 13.50 -24.31 -28.34
N VAL A 20 14.29 -25.33 -28.69
CA VAL A 20 14.55 -26.49 -27.83
C VAL A 20 15.35 -26.09 -26.58
N THR A 21 16.37 -25.26 -26.73
CA THR A 21 17.18 -24.79 -25.59
C THR A 21 16.38 -23.90 -24.64
N PHE A 22 15.57 -22.97 -25.16
CA PHE A 22 14.70 -22.15 -24.33
C PHE A 22 13.62 -22.98 -23.62
N GLY A 23 13.05 -23.97 -24.30
CA GLY A 23 12.08 -24.90 -23.71
C GLY A 23 12.66 -25.72 -22.55
N ILE A 24 13.85 -26.28 -22.72
CA ILE A 24 14.53 -27.04 -21.66
C ILE A 24 14.88 -26.13 -20.47
N LEU A 25 15.36 -24.91 -20.73
CA LEU A 25 15.68 -23.94 -19.68
C LEU A 25 14.43 -23.60 -18.84
N LEU A 26 13.29 -23.34 -19.49
CA LEU A 26 12.03 -22.97 -18.82
C LEU A 26 11.45 -24.10 -17.98
N LEU A 27 11.54 -25.34 -18.47
CA LEU A 27 11.12 -26.53 -17.72
C LEU A 27 12.05 -26.77 -16.51
N GLY A 28 13.36 -26.59 -16.69
CA GLY A 28 14.34 -26.73 -15.61
C GLY A 28 14.15 -25.71 -14.48
N THR A 29 13.95 -24.42 -14.81
CA THR A 29 13.72 -23.38 -13.80
C THR A 29 12.41 -23.57 -13.05
N SER A 30 11.36 -24.04 -13.74
CA SER A 30 10.06 -24.29 -13.13
C SER A 30 10.13 -25.44 -12.10
N PHE A 31 10.83 -26.54 -12.44
CA PHE A 31 11.03 -27.66 -11.52
C PHE A 31 11.95 -27.31 -10.34
N TYR A 32 12.99 -26.49 -10.56
CA TYR A 32 13.90 -26.08 -9.50
C TYR A 32 13.18 -25.26 -8.42
N SER A 33 12.26 -24.37 -8.83
CA SER A 33 11.47 -23.55 -7.89
C SER A 33 10.59 -24.41 -6.96
N GLY A 34 9.96 -25.46 -7.49
CA GLY A 34 9.16 -26.41 -6.70
C GLY A 34 10.00 -27.25 -5.73
N PHE A 35 11.14 -27.78 -6.18
CA PHE A 35 12.05 -28.56 -5.32
C PHE A 35 12.63 -27.72 -4.18
N ALA A 36 13.05 -26.48 -4.48
CA ALA A 36 13.52 -25.52 -3.48
C ALA A 36 12.42 -25.17 -2.45
N TRP A 37 11.16 -25.00 -2.89
CA TRP A 37 10.03 -24.72 -1.99
C TRP A 37 9.74 -25.89 -1.05
N ASN A 38 9.82 -27.14 -1.53
CA ASN A 38 9.58 -28.32 -0.71
C ASN A 38 10.69 -28.53 0.34
N LYS A 39 11.96 -28.28 -0.03
CA LYS A 39 13.11 -28.28 0.90
C LYS A 39 12.97 -27.21 1.99
N LEU A 40 12.52 -26.01 1.60
CA LEU A 40 12.27 -24.88 2.50
C LEU A 40 11.08 -25.14 3.43
N LYS A 41 10.05 -25.87 2.98
CA LYS A 41 8.93 -26.29 3.83
C LYS A 41 9.38 -27.30 4.91
N SER A 42 10.31 -28.20 4.57
CA SER A 42 10.85 -29.19 5.51
C SER A 42 11.80 -28.58 6.57
N THR A 43 12.43 -27.43 6.27
CA THR A 43 13.23 -26.65 7.25
C THR A 43 12.45 -25.51 7.92
N ARG A 44 11.26 -25.13 7.41
CA ARG A 44 10.27 -24.26 8.08
C ARG A 44 9.22 -25.06 8.87
N GLY A 45 9.60 -26.24 9.37
CA GLY A 45 8.82 -27.01 10.34
C GLY A 45 8.77 -26.40 11.75
N THR A 46 9.42 -25.24 11.94
CA THR A 46 9.27 -24.42 13.14
C THR A 46 9.18 -22.97 12.67
N SER A 47 7.97 -22.49 12.39
CA SER A 47 7.66 -21.09 12.66
C SER A 47 8.18 -20.77 14.07
N PRO A 48 8.81 -19.61 14.32
CA PRO A 48 8.91 -19.16 15.71
C PRO A 48 7.50 -19.28 16.25
N THR A 49 7.32 -20.06 17.32
CA THR A 49 6.05 -20.19 18.01
C THR A 49 5.57 -18.77 18.21
N ALA A 50 4.60 -18.36 17.38
CA ALA A 50 3.85 -17.17 17.63
C ALA A 50 3.18 -17.54 18.94
N ASN A 51 3.73 -17.05 20.04
CA ASN A 51 3.00 -16.92 21.27
C ASN A 51 1.80 -16.07 20.87
N SER A 52 0.71 -16.74 20.48
CA SER A 52 -0.63 -16.21 20.52
C SER A 52 -0.92 -15.97 21.99
N THR A 53 -0.29 -14.95 22.55
CA THR A 53 -0.89 -14.20 23.63
C THR A 53 -2.15 -13.65 23.01
N THR A 54 -3.25 -14.36 23.23
CA THR A 54 -4.58 -13.88 22.90
C THR A 54 -4.69 -12.53 23.60
N ILE A 55 -4.53 -11.44 22.84
CA ILE A 55 -4.79 -10.10 23.34
C ILE A 55 -6.30 -10.08 23.53
N THR A 56 -6.75 -10.49 24.71
CA THR A 56 -8.16 -10.41 25.09
C THR A 56 -8.48 -8.95 25.17
N PHE A 57 -9.04 -8.41 24.07
CA PHE A 57 -9.55 -7.06 24.02
C PHE A 57 -10.75 -7.01 24.98
N ALA A 58 -10.49 -6.59 26.22
CA ALA A 58 -11.49 -6.35 27.24
C ALA A 58 -12.19 -5.02 26.94
N ALA A 59 -12.97 -5.00 25.84
CA ALA A 59 -13.78 -3.86 25.47
C ALA A 59 -14.81 -3.58 26.57
N GLN A 60 -14.86 -2.35 27.06
CA GLN A 60 -15.96 -1.92 27.92
C GLN A 60 -17.23 -1.87 27.07
N LYS A 61 -18.27 -2.61 27.49
CA LYS A 61 -19.55 -2.64 26.78
C LYS A 61 -20.29 -1.33 27.03
N SER A 62 -20.38 -0.49 26.02
CA SER A 62 -21.17 0.74 26.04
C SER A 62 -22.50 0.56 25.31
N GLN A 63 -23.50 1.39 25.62
CA GLN A 63 -24.75 1.45 24.85
C GLN A 63 -24.55 1.92 23.41
N LYS A 64 -23.57 2.83 23.20
CA LYS A 64 -23.14 3.28 21.89
C LYS A 64 -21.67 2.93 21.68
N PRO A 65 -21.30 2.31 20.54
CA PRO A 65 -19.91 2.14 20.19
C PRO A 65 -19.25 3.51 19.96
N GLU A 66 -18.00 3.62 20.37
CA GLU A 66 -17.20 4.83 20.25
C GLU A 66 -16.09 4.63 19.21
N LEU A 67 -15.95 5.57 18.27
CA LEU A 67 -14.86 5.63 17.31
C LEU A 67 -14.14 6.98 17.45
N LYS A 68 -12.98 6.94 18.10
CA LYS A 68 -12.03 8.06 18.15
C LYS A 68 -11.01 7.87 17.04
N PHE A 69 -10.99 8.76 16.05
CA PHE A 69 -9.98 8.70 14.98
C PHE A 69 -9.07 9.91 15.06
N PHE A 70 -7.76 9.64 15.11
CA PHE A 70 -6.73 10.66 15.31
C PHE A 70 -6.09 10.99 13.98
N VAL A 71 -6.25 12.23 13.54
CA VAL A 71 -5.72 12.72 12.25
C VAL A 71 -4.86 13.94 12.50
N MET A 72 -3.73 14.06 11.81
CA MET A 72 -2.96 15.29 11.88
C MET A 72 -3.69 16.38 11.10
N SER A 73 -3.73 17.59 11.66
CA SER A 73 -4.23 18.77 10.95
C SER A 73 -3.42 18.97 9.67
N PHE A 74 -4.11 19.15 8.54
CA PHE A 74 -3.55 19.36 7.19
C PHE A 74 -2.86 18.16 6.52
N CYS A 75 -2.91 16.96 7.11
CA CYS A 75 -2.46 15.77 6.40
C CYS A 75 -3.42 15.47 5.23
N PRO A 76 -2.94 15.38 3.97
CA PRO A 76 -3.82 15.12 2.81
C PRO A 76 -4.56 13.78 2.95
N TYR A 77 -3.97 12.81 3.64
CA TYR A 77 -4.61 11.53 3.92
C TYR A 77 -5.67 11.64 5.03
N GLY A 78 -5.45 12.51 6.03
CA GLY A 78 -6.45 12.77 7.09
C GLY A 78 -7.76 13.27 6.51
N ASN A 79 -7.68 14.29 5.65
CA ASN A 79 -8.86 14.85 4.97
C ASN A 79 -9.57 13.82 4.10
N GLN A 80 -8.82 12.97 3.38
CA GLN A 80 -9.41 11.88 2.59
C GLN A 80 -10.18 10.88 3.46
N ILE A 81 -9.67 10.55 4.65
CA ILE A 81 -10.35 9.64 5.57
C ILE A 81 -11.64 10.28 6.09
N GLU A 82 -11.65 11.57 6.38
CA GLU A 82 -12.86 12.29 6.81
C GLU A 82 -13.95 12.26 5.73
N ASP A 83 -13.58 12.46 4.47
CA ASP A 83 -14.53 12.39 3.35
C ASP A 83 -15.09 10.97 3.17
N VAL A 84 -14.26 9.94 3.35
CA VAL A 84 -14.68 8.53 3.31
C VAL A 84 -15.57 8.17 4.51
N LEU A 85 -15.30 8.73 5.69
CA LEU A 85 -16.04 8.43 6.91
C LEU A 85 -17.36 9.21 7.00
N ARG A 86 -17.48 10.35 6.32
CA ARG A 86 -18.70 11.17 6.26
C ARG A 86 -19.98 10.39 5.93
N PRO A 87 -20.07 9.59 4.85
CA PRO A 87 -21.29 8.82 4.58
C PRO A 87 -21.60 7.79 5.66
N VAL A 88 -20.57 7.22 6.31
CA VAL A 88 -20.78 6.31 7.45
C VAL A 88 -21.37 7.09 8.62
N PHE A 89 -20.78 8.24 8.96
CA PHE A 89 -21.29 9.12 10.01
C PHE A 89 -22.75 9.50 9.78
N ASP A 90 -23.12 9.92 8.57
CA ASP A 90 -24.49 10.31 8.25
C ASP A 90 -25.52 9.18 8.47
N LEU A 91 -25.10 7.93 8.26
CA LEU A 91 -25.95 6.75 8.45
C LEU A 91 -26.09 6.34 9.93
N ILE A 92 -25.06 6.53 10.76
CA ILE A 92 -25.00 5.95 12.11
C ILE A 92 -24.77 6.94 13.25
N LYS A 93 -24.75 8.25 13.00
CA LYS A 93 -24.54 9.29 14.02
C LYS A 93 -25.47 9.20 15.24
N ASP A 94 -26.68 8.67 15.07
CA ASP A 94 -27.62 8.51 16.19
C ASP A 94 -27.33 7.24 17.03
N LYS A 95 -26.53 6.32 16.50
CA LYS A 95 -26.25 4.99 17.05
C LYS A 95 -24.80 4.82 17.54
N ALA A 96 -23.86 5.61 17.04
CA ALA A 96 -22.44 5.52 17.37
C ALA A 96 -21.85 6.92 17.60
N ASP A 97 -20.92 7.02 18.55
CA ASP A 97 -20.21 8.27 18.84
C ASP A 97 -18.89 8.27 18.07
N ILE A 98 -18.85 9.00 16.94
CA ILE A 98 -17.71 9.08 16.04
C ILE A 98 -17.14 10.50 16.14
N THR A 99 -15.88 10.64 16.55
CA THR A 99 -15.27 11.95 16.79
C THR A 99 -13.86 12.05 16.18
N PRO A 100 -13.59 13.05 15.31
CA PRO A 100 -12.23 13.38 14.89
C PRO A 100 -11.45 14.00 16.05
N HIS A 101 -10.23 13.54 16.23
CA HIS A 101 -9.24 14.17 17.11
C HIS A 101 -8.07 14.68 16.28
N TYR A 102 -8.00 16.00 16.11
CA TYR A 102 -6.91 16.63 15.38
C TYR A 102 -5.64 16.70 16.23
N ILE A 103 -4.55 16.18 15.69
CA ILE A 103 -3.20 16.32 16.24
C ILE A 103 -2.58 17.55 15.60
N PHE A 104 -2.27 18.55 16.42
CA PHE A 104 -1.61 19.78 15.99
C PHE A 104 -0.12 19.74 16.32
N GLU A 105 0.71 20.16 15.38
CA GLU A 105 2.14 20.41 15.61
C GLU A 105 2.31 21.93 15.80
N LYS A 106 3.02 22.34 16.86
CA LYS A 106 3.30 23.76 17.09
C LYS A 106 4.34 24.21 16.06
N ILE A 107 3.91 25.01 15.09
CA ILE A 107 4.79 25.58 14.08
C ILE A 107 5.42 26.86 14.64
N GLU A 108 6.72 26.84 14.93
CA GLU A 108 7.45 28.02 15.43
C GLU A 108 7.97 28.91 14.29
N ASN A 109 8.31 28.31 13.15
CA ASN A 109 8.77 29.03 11.96
C ASN A 109 8.13 28.41 10.71
N LEU A 110 7.20 29.14 10.11
CA LEU A 110 6.45 28.70 8.95
C LEU A 110 7.40 28.41 7.77
N ASP A 111 8.34 29.30 7.47
CA ASP A 111 9.31 29.13 6.37
C ASP A 111 10.13 27.83 6.46
N THR A 112 10.58 27.45 7.66
CA THR A 112 11.34 26.22 7.90
C THR A 112 10.45 24.98 7.81
N TYR A 113 9.23 25.07 8.35
CA TYR A 113 8.25 24.00 8.29
C TYR A 113 7.90 23.65 6.83
N CYS A 114 7.61 24.67 6.02
CA CYS A 114 7.27 24.54 4.60
C CYS A 114 8.40 23.87 3.81
N LYS A 115 9.65 24.33 3.98
CA LYS A 115 10.81 23.76 3.28
C LYS A 115 11.07 22.28 3.56
N THR A 116 10.62 21.79 4.71
CA THR A 116 10.92 20.42 5.18
C THR A 116 9.78 19.43 4.89
N ARG A 117 8.53 19.91 4.85
CA ARG A 117 7.33 19.04 4.79
C ARG A 117 6.45 19.28 3.55
N SER A 118 6.55 20.43 2.88
CA SER A 118 5.77 20.72 1.67
C SER A 118 6.59 20.44 0.41
N GLY A 119 5.97 19.84 -0.61
CA GLY A 119 6.60 19.59 -1.90
C GLY A 119 6.86 20.88 -2.69
N ASP A 120 6.12 21.95 -2.40
CA ASP A 120 6.30 23.29 -2.97
C ASP A 120 6.20 24.36 -1.87
N PRO A 121 7.31 25.00 -1.48
CA PRO A 121 7.33 26.00 -0.42
C PRO A 121 6.58 27.30 -0.78
N THR A 122 6.28 27.55 -2.06
CA THR A 122 5.54 28.76 -2.49
C THR A 122 4.03 28.65 -2.25
N GLN A 123 3.50 27.42 -2.19
CA GLN A 123 2.09 27.14 -1.94
C GLN A 123 1.79 26.93 -0.45
N CYS A 124 2.77 27.14 0.44
CA CYS A 124 2.63 26.77 1.84
C CYS A 124 1.50 27.50 2.58
N ALA A 125 1.21 28.75 2.22
CA ALA A 125 0.08 29.50 2.78
C ALA A 125 -1.30 28.88 2.47
N LEU A 126 -1.38 27.91 1.55
CA LEU A 126 -2.61 27.16 1.27
C LEU A 126 -2.72 25.87 2.10
N TYR A 127 -1.64 25.44 2.75
CA TYR A 127 -1.55 24.16 3.49
C TYR A 127 -1.51 24.33 5.01
N VAL A 128 -1.49 25.57 5.52
CA VAL A 128 -1.47 25.93 6.95
C VAL A 128 -2.59 26.91 7.22
#